data_AF-A0A653RA67-F1
#
_entry.id   AF-A0A653RA67-F1
#
_cell.length_a   1.000
_cell.length_b   1.000
_cell.length_c   1.000
_cell.angle_alpha   90.00
_cell.angle_beta   90.00
_cell.angle_gamma   90.00
#
_symmetry.space_group_name_H-M   'P 1'
#
loop_
_entity.id
_entity.type
_entity.pdbx_description
1 polymer ?
#
loop_
_entity_poly.entity_id
_entity_poly.type
_entity_poly.pdbx_seq_one_letter_code
_entity_poly.pdbx_strand_id
1 'polypeptide(L)'
;MTDRQLLVVAAGFAVFLTACDQLFHVRTDTLVYHWDPQVAGQTVIVPLTFSLAGVAMLDLSRRAQPQRVGPIGVRHVLASLGTVTAAYLVSGLLDPDLAAAYAIVLLVLWGVRVAMRRERPAAVVVCLVVATGGVLAESALSAAGEFDYLAPDILGVPWWLFPLYLHGALVATDIVALVSRSAADHGARARTTGRS
;
A
#
# COMPACT_ATOMS: atom_id res chain seq x y z
N MET A 1 -17.43 -0.80 -3.12
CA MET A 1 -17.03 -0.71 -1.70
C MET A 1 -17.74 0.47 -1.05
N THR A 2 -18.48 0.24 0.04
CA THR A 2 -19.12 1.31 0.84
C THR A 2 -18.09 2.00 1.73
N ASP A 3 -18.41 3.18 2.27
CA ASP A 3 -17.48 3.91 3.14
C ASP A 3 -17.16 3.14 4.43
N ARG A 4 -18.14 2.45 5.01
CA ARG A 4 -17.90 1.54 6.14
C ARG A 4 -16.90 0.45 5.80
N GLN A 5 -17.02 -0.18 4.62
CA GLN A 5 -16.08 -1.21 4.18
C GLN A 5 -14.68 -0.62 3.98
N LEU A 6 -14.59 0.59 3.40
CA LEU A 6 -13.34 1.30 3.20
C LEU A 6 -12.63 1.52 4.54
N LEU A 7 -13.34 2.04 5.54
CA LEU A 7 -12.76 2.30 6.87
C LEU A 7 -12.29 1.01 7.56
N VAL A 8 -13.06 -0.07 7.48
CA VAL A 8 -12.68 -1.36 8.06
C VAL A 8 -11.43 -1.93 7.39
N VAL A 9 -11.36 -1.88 6.06
CA VAL A 9 -10.19 -2.36 5.31
C VAL A 9 -8.97 -1.48 5.58
N ALA A 10 -9.14 -0.15 5.62
CA ALA A 10 -8.07 0.78 5.95
C ALA A 10 -7.53 0.56 7.38
N ALA A 11 -8.40 0.32 8.36
CA ALA A 11 -7.98 -0.04 9.72
C ALA A 11 -7.21 -1.36 9.76
N GLY A 12 -7.64 -2.37 8.99
CA GLY A 12 -6.90 -3.63 8.84
C GLY A 12 -5.51 -3.41 8.22
N PHE A 13 -5.40 -2.55 7.21
CA PHE A 13 -4.13 -2.16 6.64
C PHE A 13 -3.24 -1.41 7.62
N ALA A 14 -3.81 -0.50 8.41
CA ALA A 14 -3.06 0.26 9.39
C ALA A 14 -2.39 -0.66 10.41
N VAL A 15 -3.13 -1.63 10.96
CA VAL A 15 -2.58 -2.63 11.89
C VAL A 15 -1.49 -3.46 11.21
N PHE A 16 -1.76 -3.94 10.00
CA PHE A 16 -0.82 -4.76 9.25
C PHE A 16 0.49 -4.02 8.93
N LEU A 17 0.40 -2.79 8.40
CA LEU A 17 1.55 -1.97 8.03
C LEU A 17 2.31 -1.50 9.26
N THR A 18 1.64 -1.13 10.35
CA THR A 18 2.31 -0.82 11.63
C THR A 18 3.17 -1.99 12.08
N ALA A 19 2.62 -3.21 12.04
CA ALA A 19 3.37 -4.41 12.41
C ALA A 19 4.53 -4.69 11.45
N CYS A 20 4.33 -4.52 10.15
CA CYS A 20 5.41 -4.71 9.17
C CYS A 20 6.52 -3.68 9.36
N ASP A 21 6.18 -2.41 9.55
CA ASP A 21 7.13 -1.32 9.77
C ASP A 21 7.97 -1.57 11.03
N GLN A 22 7.31 -1.98 12.12
CA GLN A 22 7.98 -2.38 13.35
C GLN A 22 8.99 -3.53 13.11
N LEU A 23 8.55 -4.57 12.40
CA LEU A 23 9.32 -5.79 12.22
C LEU A 23 10.44 -5.65 11.20
N PHE A 24 10.21 -4.86 10.15
CA PHE A 24 11.07 -4.84 8.98
C PHE A 24 11.90 -3.58 8.90
N HIS A 25 11.47 -2.44 9.44
CA HIS A 25 12.21 -1.18 9.31
C HIS A 25 12.75 -0.70 10.65
N VAL A 26 11.96 -0.73 11.72
CA VAL A 26 12.44 -0.33 13.05
C VAL A 26 13.46 -1.34 13.60
N ARG A 27 13.17 -2.64 13.50
CA ARG A 27 14.06 -3.69 14.04
C ARG A 27 15.34 -3.93 13.25
N THR A 28 15.41 -3.42 12.03
CA THR A 28 16.59 -3.55 11.17
C THR A 28 17.32 -2.21 11.00
N ASP A 29 16.96 -1.21 11.81
CA ASP A 29 17.51 0.14 11.78
C ASP A 29 17.42 0.82 10.40
N THR A 30 16.39 0.46 9.61
CA THR A 30 16.12 1.12 8.33
C THR A 30 15.64 2.55 8.54
N LEU A 31 14.85 2.77 9.60
CA LEU A 31 14.40 4.08 10.06
C LEU A 31 14.30 4.12 11.59
N VAL A 32 14.31 5.33 12.13
CA VAL A 32 14.18 5.59 13.58
C VAL A 32 13.13 6.68 13.80
N TYR A 33 12.19 6.44 14.72
CA TYR A 33 11.19 7.44 15.13
C TYR A 33 11.71 8.33 16.27
N HIS A 34 11.28 9.60 16.29
CA HIS A 34 11.75 10.61 17.24
C HIS A 34 10.64 11.28 18.04
N TRP A 35 9.40 11.26 17.58
CA TRP A 35 8.28 11.87 18.32
C TRP A 35 7.80 10.99 19.47
N ASP A 36 7.55 11.61 20.62
CA ASP A 36 6.95 10.98 21.80
C ASP A 36 5.42 11.16 21.87
N PRO A 37 4.69 10.24 22.52
CA PRO A 37 5.19 8.99 23.13
C PRO A 37 5.45 7.90 22.07
N GLN A 38 6.34 6.97 22.39
CA GLN A 38 6.65 5.81 21.56
C GLN A 38 6.22 4.47 22.20
N VAL A 39 5.91 3.49 21.35
CA VAL A 39 5.69 2.10 21.72
C VAL A 39 6.53 1.23 20.81
N ALA A 40 7.44 0.43 21.39
CA ALA A 40 8.34 -0.47 20.65
C ALA A 40 9.17 0.22 19.54
N GLY A 41 9.59 1.46 19.78
CA GLY A 41 10.39 2.25 18.83
C GLY A 41 9.60 2.93 17.71
N GLN A 42 8.27 2.88 17.75
CA GLN A 42 7.39 3.62 16.84
C GLN A 42 6.64 4.71 17.59
N THR A 43 6.47 5.89 16.98
CA THR A 43 5.57 6.92 17.52
C THR A 43 4.12 6.41 17.54
N VAL A 44 3.36 6.70 18.61
CA VAL A 44 1.97 6.21 18.76
C VAL A 44 1.01 6.66 17.65
N ILE A 45 1.38 7.65 16.83
CA ILE A 45 0.57 8.14 15.71
C ILE A 45 0.73 7.29 14.44
N VAL A 46 1.74 6.42 14.36
CA VAL A 46 2.01 5.61 13.16
C VAL A 46 0.78 4.83 12.66
N PRO A 47 -0.01 4.13 13.51
CA PRO A 47 -1.24 3.49 13.06
C PRO A 47 -2.26 4.47 12.45
N LEU A 48 -2.34 5.69 12.98
CA LEU A 48 -3.22 6.72 12.41
C LEU A 48 -2.72 7.17 11.04
N THR A 49 -1.42 7.40 10.89
CA THR A 49 -0.79 7.75 9.61
C THR A 49 -1.05 6.68 8.56
N PHE A 50 -0.81 5.40 8.87
CA PHE A 50 -1.10 4.31 7.95
C PHE A 50 -2.59 4.13 7.65
N SER A 51 -3.47 4.43 8.62
CA SER A 51 -4.93 4.43 8.39
C SER A 51 -5.34 5.50 7.38
N LEU A 52 -4.83 6.72 7.53
CA LEU A 52 -5.09 7.83 6.60
C LEU A 52 -4.54 7.54 5.20
N ALA A 53 -3.32 7.00 5.11
CA ALA A 53 -2.74 6.54 3.84
C ALA A 53 -3.59 5.45 3.20
N GLY A 54 -4.01 4.44 3.98
CA GLY A 54 -4.88 3.36 3.54
C GLY A 54 -6.23 3.87 3.01
N VAL A 55 -6.87 4.82 3.72
CA VAL A 55 -8.09 5.50 3.26
C VAL A 55 -7.86 6.19 1.92
N ALA A 56 -6.81 6.99 1.80
CA ALA A 56 -6.50 7.74 0.59
C ALA A 56 -6.24 6.80 -0.61
N MET A 57 -5.43 5.75 -0.42
CA MET A 57 -5.11 4.77 -1.46
C MET A 57 -6.36 3.99 -1.91
N LEU A 58 -7.18 3.54 -0.97
CA LEU A 58 -8.42 2.79 -1.27
C LEU A 58 -9.47 3.68 -1.93
N ASP A 59 -9.65 4.91 -1.45
CA ASP A 59 -10.63 5.84 -2.02
C ASP A 59 -10.25 6.25 -3.44
N LEU A 60 -8.98 6.60 -3.67
CA LEU A 60 -8.47 6.92 -5.00
C LEU A 60 -8.65 5.71 -5.94
N SER A 61 -8.27 4.51 -5.50
CA SER A 61 -8.43 3.28 -6.28
C SER A 61 -9.90 3.00 -6.61
N ARG A 62 -10.81 3.23 -5.65
CA ARG A 62 -12.26 3.10 -5.84
C ARG A 62 -12.82 4.08 -6.86
N ARG A 63 -12.40 5.34 -6.82
CA ARG A 63 -12.84 6.38 -7.78
C ARG A 63 -12.30 6.14 -9.18
N ALA A 64 -11.09 5.62 -9.27
CA ALA A 64 -10.40 5.37 -10.53
C ALA A 64 -10.75 4.02 -11.20
N GLN A 65 -11.63 3.20 -10.59
CA GLN A 65 -12.08 1.94 -11.19
C GLN A 65 -13.42 2.10 -11.95
N PRO A 66 -13.40 2.35 -13.27
CA PRO A 66 -14.59 2.29 -14.09
C PRO A 66 -14.97 0.84 -14.35
N GLN A 67 -15.68 0.17 -13.41
CA GLN A 67 -16.54 -1.02 -13.61
C GLN A 67 -16.02 -2.22 -14.46
N ARG A 68 -14.74 -2.28 -14.85
CA ARG A 68 -14.21 -3.21 -15.87
C ARG A 68 -13.08 -4.13 -15.38
N VAL A 69 -12.71 -4.04 -14.11
CA VAL A 69 -11.79 -5.02 -13.53
C VAL A 69 -12.50 -6.37 -13.51
N GLY A 70 -12.04 -7.30 -14.35
CA GLY A 70 -12.55 -8.67 -14.37
C GLY A 70 -12.49 -9.31 -12.98
N PRO A 71 -13.24 -10.40 -12.74
CA PRO A 71 -13.36 -10.96 -11.41
C PRO A 71 -11.99 -11.34 -10.81
N ILE A 72 -11.56 -10.59 -9.79
CA ILE A 72 -10.38 -10.90 -8.99
C ILE A 72 -10.80 -11.88 -7.88
N GLY A 73 -10.02 -12.96 -7.71
CA GLY A 73 -10.21 -13.91 -6.62
C GLY A 73 -9.32 -13.61 -5.41
N VAL A 74 -9.71 -14.09 -4.23
CA VAL A 74 -8.93 -13.96 -2.98
C VAL A 74 -7.47 -14.38 -3.16
N ARG A 75 -7.20 -15.49 -3.87
CA ARG A 75 -5.83 -15.96 -4.12
C ARG A 75 -4.96 -14.92 -4.82
N HIS A 76 -5.52 -14.17 -5.76
CA HIS A 76 -4.79 -13.10 -6.46
C HIS A 76 -4.47 -11.95 -5.51
N VAL A 77 -5.44 -11.52 -4.69
CA VAL A 77 -5.23 -10.48 -3.67
C VAL A 77 -4.15 -10.90 -2.67
N LEU A 78 -4.21 -12.14 -2.17
CA LEU A 78 -3.20 -12.67 -1.25
C LEU A 78 -1.80 -12.73 -1.87
N ALA A 79 -1.69 -13.16 -3.13
CA ALA A 79 -0.41 -13.14 -3.84
C ALA A 79 0.12 -11.72 -4.07
N SER A 80 -0.78 -10.78 -4.42
CA SER A 80 -0.49 -9.36 -4.60
C SER A 80 0.02 -8.73 -3.30
N LEU A 81 -0.68 -8.98 -2.19
CA LEU A 81 -0.31 -8.54 -0.85
C LEU A 81 1.03 -9.16 -0.42
N GLY A 82 1.18 -10.48 -0.55
CA GLY A 82 2.42 -11.18 -0.21
C GLY A 82 3.63 -10.67 -0.99
N THR A 83 3.45 -10.29 -2.26
CA THR A 83 4.50 -9.67 -3.07
C THR A 83 4.95 -8.33 -2.49
N VAL A 84 4.00 -7.47 -2.10
CA VAL A 84 4.33 -6.15 -1.50
C VAL A 84 4.94 -6.32 -0.12
N THR A 85 4.43 -7.24 0.69
CA THR A 85 5.01 -7.55 2.00
C THR A 85 6.44 -8.06 1.88
N ALA A 86 6.71 -8.95 0.92
CA ALA A 86 8.06 -9.43 0.66
C ALA A 86 8.97 -8.29 0.18
N ALA A 87 8.47 -7.40 -0.68
CA ALA A 87 9.22 -6.24 -1.13
C ALA A 87 9.57 -5.28 0.02
N TYR A 88 8.65 -5.10 0.96
CA TYR A 88 8.83 -4.26 2.14
C TYR A 88 9.80 -4.89 3.16
N LEU A 89 9.72 -6.21 3.35
CA LEU A 89 10.72 -6.96 4.14
C LEU A 89 12.11 -6.82 3.54
N VAL A 90 12.26 -7.05 2.23
CA VAL A 90 13.56 -6.95 1.55
C VAL A 90 14.12 -5.53 1.67
N SER A 91 13.28 -4.50 1.60
CA SER A 91 13.75 -3.12 1.73
C SER A 91 14.33 -2.82 3.11
N GLY A 92 13.90 -3.56 4.14
CA GLY A 92 14.45 -3.49 5.49
C GLY A 92 15.72 -4.31 5.73
N LEU A 93 16.03 -5.26 4.84
CA LEU A 93 17.24 -6.10 4.92
C LEU A 93 18.30 -5.72 3.88
N LEU A 94 18.00 -4.71 3.06
CA LEU A 94 18.81 -4.33 1.91
C LEU A 94 20.02 -3.52 2.37
N ASP A 95 21.19 -3.84 1.83
CA ASP A 95 22.35 -2.95 1.92
C ASP A 95 22.01 -1.58 1.26
N PRO A 96 22.22 -0.44 1.95
CA PRO A 96 21.98 0.88 1.39
C PRO A 96 22.56 1.11 -0.01
N ASP A 97 23.75 0.56 -0.29
CA ASP A 97 24.42 0.73 -1.59
C ASP A 97 23.63 0.05 -2.74
N LEU A 98 22.73 -0.87 -2.41
CA LEU A 98 21.87 -1.57 -3.37
C LEU A 98 20.48 -0.93 -3.55
N ALA A 99 20.17 0.18 -2.84
CA ALA A 99 18.85 0.82 -2.87
C ALA A 99 18.36 1.18 -4.28
N ALA A 100 19.23 1.79 -5.08
CA ALA A 100 18.89 2.17 -6.46
C ALA A 100 18.69 0.94 -7.36
N ALA A 101 19.54 -0.08 -7.25
CA ALA A 101 19.39 -1.32 -8.01
C ALA A 101 18.08 -2.03 -7.67
N TYR A 102 17.73 -2.06 -6.38
CA TYR A 102 16.48 -2.64 -5.91
C TYR A 102 15.26 -1.84 -6.40
N ALA A 103 15.32 -0.51 -6.40
CA ALA A 103 14.27 0.33 -6.97
C ALA A 103 14.02 0.01 -8.45
N ILE A 104 15.07 -0.21 -9.25
CA ILE A 104 14.95 -0.62 -10.66
C ILE A 104 14.24 -1.98 -10.77
N VAL A 105 14.59 -2.95 -9.92
CA VAL A 105 13.92 -4.27 -9.90
C VAL A 105 12.42 -4.10 -9.63
N LEU A 106 12.05 -3.31 -8.61
CA LEU A 106 10.64 -3.03 -8.31
C LEU A 106 9.94 -2.31 -9.47
N LEU A 107 10.58 -1.34 -10.13
CA LEU A 107 10.02 -0.67 -11.31
C LEU A 107 9.75 -1.63 -12.46
N VAL A 108 10.69 -2.53 -12.75
CA VAL A 108 10.53 -3.56 -13.80
C VAL A 108 9.39 -4.50 -13.45
N LEU A 109 9.34 -4.99 -12.21
CA LEU A 109 8.26 -5.87 -11.74
C LEU A 109 6.90 -5.17 -11.78
N TRP A 110 6.84 -3.89 -11.41
CA TRP A 110 5.63 -3.08 -11.54
C TRP A 110 5.20 -2.95 -13.00
N GLY A 111 6.13 -2.65 -13.90
CA GLY A 111 5.88 -2.56 -15.34
C GLY A 111 5.30 -3.85 -15.92
N VAL A 112 5.86 -5.01 -15.55
CA VAL A 112 5.33 -6.33 -15.92
C VAL A 112 3.91 -6.53 -15.37
N ARG A 113 3.68 -6.23 -14.09
CA ARG A 113 2.35 -6.36 -13.46
C ARG A 113 1.31 -5.46 -14.12
N VAL A 114 1.66 -4.24 -14.50
CA VAL A 114 0.79 -3.31 -15.23
C VAL A 114 0.52 -3.81 -16.65
N ALA A 115 1.54 -4.30 -17.36
CA ALA A 115 1.39 -4.84 -18.72
C ALA A 115 0.42 -6.03 -18.76
N MET A 116 0.33 -6.82 -17.68
CA MET A 116 -0.63 -7.92 -17.56
C MET A 116 -2.07 -7.49 -17.23
N ARG A 117 -2.30 -6.21 -16.86
CA ARG A 117 -3.65 -5.70 -16.58
C ARG A 117 -4.37 -5.28 -17.85
N ARG A 118 -5.70 -5.40 -17.84
CA ARG A 118 -6.58 -4.90 -18.93
C ARG A 118 -6.75 -3.38 -18.84
N GLU A 119 -6.90 -2.84 -17.63
CA GLU A 119 -7.14 -1.41 -17.35
C GLU A 119 -5.84 -0.62 -17.17
N ARG A 120 -4.90 -0.73 -18.12
CA ARG A 120 -3.53 -0.20 -17.97
C ARG A 120 -3.47 1.30 -17.68
N PRO A 121 -4.17 2.20 -18.42
CA PRO A 121 -3.98 3.65 -18.24
C PRO A 121 -4.47 4.13 -16.87
N ALA A 122 -5.64 3.68 -16.42
CA ALA A 122 -6.19 4.04 -15.12
C ALA A 122 -5.29 3.51 -13.98
N ALA A 123 -4.82 2.27 -14.09
CA ALA A 123 -3.90 1.69 -13.10
C ALA A 123 -2.59 2.49 -13.01
N VAL A 124 -2.00 2.91 -14.14
CA VAL A 124 -0.79 3.73 -14.14
C VAL A 124 -1.03 5.06 -13.43
N VAL A 125 -2.11 5.77 -13.74
CA VAL A 125 -2.43 7.06 -13.09
C VAL A 125 -2.57 6.89 -11.58
N VAL A 126 -3.34 5.91 -11.12
CA VAL A 126 -3.48 5.64 -9.68
C VAL A 126 -2.14 5.33 -9.03
N CYS A 127 -1.33 4.47 -9.65
CA CYS A 127 -0.01 4.13 -9.12
C CYS A 127 0.87 5.37 -8.98
N LEU A 128 0.95 6.19 -10.02
CA LEU A 128 1.79 7.40 -10.01
C LEU A 128 1.32 8.42 -8.95
N VAL A 129 0.01 8.64 -8.82
CA VAL A 129 -0.54 9.55 -7.80
C VAL A 129 -0.24 9.02 -6.40
N VAL A 130 -0.45 7.73 -6.14
CA VAL A 130 -0.15 7.10 -4.84
C VAL A 130 1.35 7.16 -4.54
N ALA A 131 2.21 6.79 -5.49
CA ALA A 131 3.65 6.75 -5.28
C ALA A 131 4.25 8.13 -5.05
N THR A 132 3.83 9.11 -5.82
CA THR A 132 4.27 10.49 -5.62
C THR A 132 3.74 11.03 -4.29
N GLY A 133 2.44 10.83 -4.01
CA GLY A 133 1.81 11.30 -2.78
C GLY A 133 2.41 10.67 -1.52
N GLY A 134 2.68 9.36 -1.55
CA GLY A 134 3.31 8.62 -0.45
C GLY A 134 4.73 9.09 -0.17
N VAL A 135 5.57 9.20 -1.21
CA VAL A 135 6.94 9.73 -1.08
C VAL A 135 6.94 11.14 -0.52
N LEU A 136 6.08 12.04 -1.03
CA LEU A 136 6.02 13.41 -0.55
C LEU A 136 5.50 13.51 0.90
N ALA A 137 4.52 12.68 1.27
CA ALA A 137 3.99 12.66 2.63
C ALA A 137 5.04 12.16 3.64
N GLU A 138 5.74 11.07 3.32
CA GLU A 138 6.84 10.58 4.17
C GLU A 138 8.01 11.55 4.23
N SER A 139 8.38 12.17 3.11
CA SER A 139 9.41 13.22 3.09
C SER A 139 9.03 14.39 4.00
N ALA A 140 7.76 14.79 4.02
CA ALA A 140 7.27 15.86 4.89
C ALA A 140 7.26 15.47 6.37
N LEU A 141 6.89 14.23 6.69
CA LEU A 141 6.92 13.71 8.06
C LEU A 141 8.35 13.60 8.59
N SER A 142 9.28 13.12 7.76
CA SER A 142 10.71 13.09 8.09
C SER A 142 11.27 14.50 8.25
N ALA A 143 10.96 15.44 7.34
CA ALA A 143 11.36 16.84 7.48
C ALA A 143 10.76 17.53 8.73
N ALA A 144 9.60 17.07 9.22
CA ALA A 144 9.02 17.51 10.49
C ALA A 144 9.66 16.85 11.72
N GLY A 145 10.61 15.94 11.51
CA GLY A 145 11.33 15.22 12.55
C GLY A 145 10.54 14.09 13.18
N GLU A 146 9.50 13.55 12.52
CA GLU A 146 8.77 12.38 13.05
C GLU A 146 9.69 11.15 13.08
N PHE A 147 10.41 10.91 11.99
CA PHE A 147 11.35 9.81 11.83
C PHE A 147 12.43 10.16 10.80
N ASP A 148 13.55 9.47 10.84
CA ASP A 148 14.61 9.55 9.84
C ASP A 148 14.90 8.16 9.27
N TYR A 149 15.07 8.08 7.95
CA TYR A 149 15.69 6.92 7.31
C TYR A 149 17.20 6.95 7.58
N LEU A 150 17.81 5.79 7.85
CA LEU A 150 19.25 5.72 8.14
C LEU A 150 20.12 6.01 6.90
N ALA A 151 19.63 5.64 5.72
CA ALA A 151 20.26 5.90 4.44
C ALA A 151 19.24 6.51 3.47
N PRO A 152 18.92 7.81 3.61
CA PRO A 152 18.00 8.49 2.72
C PRO A 152 18.69 8.85 1.40
N ASP A 153 17.92 8.89 0.32
CA ASP A 153 18.43 9.24 -1.01
C ASP A 153 17.80 10.54 -1.53
N ILE A 154 16.51 10.48 -1.87
CA ILE A 154 15.77 11.53 -2.56
C ILE A 154 14.73 12.11 -1.60
N LEU A 155 14.79 13.42 -1.34
CA LEU A 155 13.85 14.13 -0.47
C LEU A 155 13.78 13.57 0.97
N GLY A 156 14.86 12.98 1.48
CA GLY A 156 14.88 12.40 2.83
C GLY A 156 14.34 10.96 2.91
N VAL A 157 14.06 10.32 1.77
CA VAL A 157 13.57 8.94 1.71
C VAL A 157 14.38 8.09 0.71
N PRO A 158 14.39 6.75 0.84
CA PRO A 158 15.21 5.89 -0.02
C PRO A 158 14.60 5.67 -1.41
N TRP A 159 15.43 5.39 -2.41
CA TRP A 159 15.00 5.21 -3.82
C TRP A 159 13.91 4.15 -4.02
N TRP A 160 13.95 3.08 -3.22
CA TRP A 160 13.01 1.96 -3.35
C TRP A 160 11.59 2.30 -2.89
N LEU A 161 11.39 3.42 -2.17
CA LEU A 161 10.10 3.79 -1.60
C LEU A 161 9.07 4.12 -2.69
N PHE A 162 9.49 4.87 -3.73
CA PHE A 162 8.60 5.21 -4.84
C PHE A 162 8.01 3.98 -5.53
N PRO A 163 8.82 3.02 -6.04
CA PRO A 163 8.25 1.83 -6.69
C PRO A 163 7.57 0.87 -5.73
N LEU A 164 7.90 0.87 -4.44
CA LEU A 164 7.13 0.14 -3.44
C LEU A 164 5.68 0.65 -3.35
N TYR A 165 5.49 1.97 -3.31
CA TYR A 165 4.15 2.56 -3.35
C TYR A 165 3.39 2.26 -4.65
N LEU A 166 4.07 2.18 -5.79
CA LEU A 166 3.45 1.75 -7.06
C LEU A 166 2.80 0.36 -6.90
N HIS A 167 3.49 -0.56 -6.23
CA HIS A 167 2.92 -1.89 -5.96
C HIS A 167 1.81 -1.86 -4.90
N GLY A 168 1.94 -1.02 -3.87
CA GLY A 168 0.87 -0.80 -2.89
C GLY A 168 -0.43 -0.33 -3.54
N ALA A 169 -0.35 0.57 -4.53
CA ALA A 169 -1.49 1.04 -5.29
C ALA A 169 -2.18 -0.09 -6.10
N LEU A 170 -1.40 -1.01 -6.67
CA LEU A 170 -1.96 -2.20 -7.34
C LEU A 170 -2.71 -3.10 -6.36
N VAL A 171 -2.19 -3.31 -5.15
CA VAL A 171 -2.85 -4.09 -4.09
C VAL A 171 -4.16 -3.42 -3.66
N ALA A 172 -4.15 -2.10 -3.43
CA ALA A 172 -5.35 -1.34 -3.09
C ALA A 172 -6.44 -1.48 -4.16
N THR A 173 -6.04 -1.39 -5.44
CA THR A 173 -6.92 -1.64 -6.59
C THR A 173 -7.51 -3.05 -6.56
N ASP A 174 -6.71 -4.08 -6.27
CA ASP A 174 -7.17 -5.47 -6.24
C ASP A 174 -8.18 -5.73 -5.11
N ILE A 175 -7.95 -5.12 -3.94
CA ILE A 175 -8.84 -5.22 -2.78
C ILE A 175 -10.17 -4.52 -3.03
N VAL A 176 -10.14 -3.31 -3.60
CA VAL A 176 -11.36 -2.59 -3.98
C VAL A 176 -12.22 -3.44 -4.93
N ALA A 177 -11.59 -4.09 -5.91
CA ALA A 177 -12.29 -4.97 -6.85
C ALA A 177 -12.88 -6.20 -6.14
N LEU A 178 -12.11 -6.85 -5.27
CA LEU A 178 -12.56 -8.03 -4.49
C LEU A 178 -13.77 -7.70 -3.60
N VAL A 179 -13.68 -6.65 -2.79
CA VAL A 179 -14.73 -6.26 -1.84
C VAL A 179 -16.00 -5.83 -2.57
N SER A 180 -15.85 -5.11 -3.68
CA SER A 180 -17.00 -4.67 -4.49
C SER A 180 -17.73 -5.84 -5.14
N ARG A 181 -17.02 -6.88 -5.57
CA ARG A 181 -17.63 -8.13 -6.06
C ARG A 181 -18.39 -8.86 -4.98
N SER A 182 -17.79 -9.06 -3.80
CA SER A 182 -18.47 -9.75 -2.69
C SER A 182 -19.80 -9.09 -2.36
N ALA A 183 -19.87 -7.75 -2.34
CA ALA A 183 -21.13 -7.05 -2.12
C ALA A 183 -22.20 -7.34 -3.20
N ALA A 184 -21.81 -7.40 -4.47
CA ALA A 184 -22.71 -7.71 -5.58
C ALA A 184 -23.24 -9.15 -5.51
N ASP A 185 -22.37 -10.12 -5.20
CA ASP A 185 -22.72 -11.54 -5.10
C ASP A 185 -23.73 -11.80 -3.95
N HIS A 186 -23.55 -11.13 -2.80
CA HIS A 186 -24.49 -11.23 -1.67
C HIS A 186 -25.87 -10.63 -2.02
N GLY A 187 -25.90 -9.48 -2.71
CA GLY A 187 -27.15 -8.86 -3.14
C GLY A 187 -27.92 -9.69 -4.17
N ALA A 188 -27.22 -10.41 -5.06
CA ALA A 188 -27.85 -11.32 -6.02
C ALA A 188 -28.50 -12.52 -5.33
N ARG A 189 -27.81 -13.16 -4.37
CA ARG A 189 -28.34 -14.32 -3.63
C ARG A 189 -29.57 -13.99 -2.79
N ALA A 190 -29.59 -12.83 -2.13
CA ALA A 190 -30.74 -12.40 -1.31
C ALA A 190 -32.02 -12.18 -2.16
N ARG A 191 -31.89 -11.72 -3.40
CA ARG A 191 -33.03 -11.52 -4.31
C ARG A 191 -33.64 -12.84 -4.81
N THR A 192 -32.82 -13.88 -4.97
CA THR A 192 -33.30 -15.21 -5.38
C THR A 192 -34.06 -15.94 -4.28
N THR A 193 -33.72 -15.72 -3.01
CA THR A 193 -34.35 -16.42 -1.87
C THR A 193 -35.64 -15.76 -1.38
N GLY A 194 -35.90 -14.48 -1.70
CA GLY A 194 -37.12 -13.76 -1.28
C GLY A 194 -38.32 -13.88 -2.24
N ARG A 195 -38.25 -14.77 -3.24
CA ARG A 195 -39.28 -14.96 -4.28
C ARG A 195 -40.03 -16.30 -4.19
N SER A 196 -39.80 -17.08 -3.13
CA SER A 196 -40.47 -18.37 -2.87
C SER A 196 -41.63 -18.23 -1.90
#